data_AF-A0A9J6BMV8-F1
#
_entry.id   AF-A0A9J6BMV8-F1
#
_cell.length_a   1.000
_cell.length_b   1.000
_cell.length_c   1.000
_cell.angle_alpha   90.00
_cell.angle_beta   90.00
_cell.angle_gamma   90.00
#
_symmetry.space_group_name_H-M   'P 1'
#
loop_
_entity.id
_entity.type
_entity.pdbx_description
1 polymer ?
#
loop_
_entity_poly.entity_id
_entity_poly.type
_entity_poly.pdbx_seq_one_letter_code
_entity_poly.pdbx_strand_id
1 'polypeptide(L)'
;MAEAITIHKSQGRSESKIVIDVRNPSKIKNHMDRQKWYVAFSRARSLNGLYILGAFKPPNEIKPDDNVNAEMNRLRQNPLVPKYQFLRVVPENVIQIVSHNTQSIRKHITTIVSDQVFSSSHIVTLQESWAIDNESYNIPDFEEISRN
;
A
#
# COMPACT_ATOMS: atom_id res chain seq x y z
N MET A 1 -5.42 19.94 -7.09
CA MET A 1 -5.60 19.19 -5.82
C MET A 1 -7.05 19.37 -5.39
N ALA A 2 -7.69 18.33 -4.85
CA ALA A 2 -9.04 18.47 -4.31
C ALA A 2 -8.95 18.95 -2.85
N GLU A 3 -9.54 20.10 -2.56
CA GLU A 3 -9.57 20.67 -1.20
C GLU A 3 -10.46 19.87 -0.24
N ALA A 4 -11.41 19.11 -0.78
CA ALA A 4 -12.25 18.18 -0.04
C ALA A 4 -12.40 16.86 -0.82
N ILE A 5 -12.38 15.74 -0.10
CA ILE A 5 -12.54 14.41 -0.66
C ILE A 5 -13.38 13.54 0.28
N THR A 6 -14.18 12.63 -0.28
CA THR A 6 -14.95 11.69 0.52
C THR A 6 -14.04 10.60 1.12
N ILE A 7 -14.43 10.02 2.25
CA ILE A 7 -13.65 8.99 2.94
C ILE A 7 -13.33 7.81 2.01
N HIS A 8 -14.31 7.34 1.24
CA HIS A 8 -14.12 6.25 0.27
C HIS A 8 -13.05 6.58 -0.79
N LYS A 9 -13.01 7.83 -1.28
CA LYS A 9 -12.03 8.27 -2.27
C LYS A 9 -10.65 8.59 -1.65
N SER A 10 -10.59 8.76 -0.33
CA SER A 10 -9.33 8.98 0.40
C SER A 10 -8.57 7.68 0.73
N GLN A 11 -9.24 6.52 0.63
CA GLN A 11 -8.63 5.23 0.98
C GLN A 11 -7.37 4.95 0.16
N GLY A 12 -6.31 4.52 0.84
CA GLY A 12 -4.98 4.29 0.24
C GLY A 12 -4.06 5.52 0.23
N ARG A 13 -4.58 6.73 0.48
CA ARG A 13 -3.77 7.96 0.54
C ARG A 13 -3.16 8.20 1.91
N SER A 14 -2.01 8.84 1.97
CA SER A 14 -1.36 9.26 3.21
C SER A 14 -0.96 10.72 3.11
N GLU A 15 -1.56 11.57 3.93
CA GLU A 15 -1.46 13.03 3.86
C GLU A 15 -0.79 13.59 5.13
N SER A 16 -0.01 14.65 4.96
CA SER A 16 0.73 15.27 6.07
C SER A 16 -0.18 16.07 7.01
N LYS A 17 -1.24 16.69 6.47
CA LYS A 17 -2.25 17.44 7.22
C LYS A 17 -3.63 17.11 6.68
N ILE A 18 -4.57 16.76 7.55
CA ILE A 18 -5.96 16.49 7.19
C ILE A 18 -6.91 17.15 8.18
N VAL A 19 -8.08 17.55 7.68
CA VAL A 19 -9.17 18.07 8.49
C VAL A 19 -10.36 17.14 8.33
N ILE A 20 -10.94 16.69 9.44
CA ILE A 20 -12.14 15.86 9.46
C ILE A 20 -13.28 16.68 10.05
N ASP A 21 -14.31 16.93 9.25
CA ASP A 21 -15.48 17.70 9.67
C ASP A 21 -16.53 16.79 10.31
N VAL A 22 -16.75 16.98 11.61
CA VAL A 22 -17.71 16.22 12.41
C VAL A 22 -18.84 17.10 12.97
N ARG A 23 -19.03 18.31 12.42
CA ARG A 23 -20.00 19.29 12.93
C ARG A 23 -21.46 18.95 12.67
N ASN A 24 -21.76 17.94 11.83
CA ASN A 24 -23.12 17.53 11.49
C ASN A 24 -23.45 16.13 12.06
N PRO A 25 -23.99 16.04 13.29
CA PRO A 25 -24.23 14.77 13.96
C PRO A 25 -25.24 13.88 13.24
N SER A 26 -26.24 14.45 12.57
CA SER A 26 -27.27 13.69 11.85
C SER A 26 -26.68 12.99 10.61
N LYS A 27 -25.78 13.66 9.87
CA LYS A 27 -25.03 13.02 8.78
C LYS A 27 -24.08 11.95 9.29
N ILE A 28 -23.41 12.17 10.41
CA ILE A 28 -22.48 11.19 10.99
C ILE A 28 -23.24 9.94 11.45
N LYS A 29 -24.34 10.10 12.18
CA LYS A 29 -25.11 8.96 12.73
C LYS A 29 -25.62 8.01 11.63
N ASN A 30 -25.98 8.55 10.47
CA ASN A 30 -26.57 7.78 9.38
C ASN A 30 -25.54 7.18 8.41
N HIS A 31 -24.33 7.74 8.34
CA HIS A 31 -23.37 7.40 7.28
C HIS A 31 -21.98 6.98 7.78
N MET A 32 -21.66 7.24 9.04
CA MET A 32 -20.35 6.96 9.61
C MET A 32 -20.38 5.70 10.47
N ASP A 33 -19.73 4.66 9.99
CA ASP A 33 -19.45 3.45 10.75
C ASP A 33 -17.99 3.47 11.27
N ARG A 34 -17.66 2.49 12.11
CA ARG A 34 -16.33 2.33 12.71
C ARG A 34 -15.24 2.22 11.64
N GLN A 35 -15.53 1.52 10.54
CA GLN A 35 -14.58 1.31 9.44
C GLN A 35 -14.24 2.63 8.74
N LYS A 36 -15.25 3.47 8.47
CA LYS A 36 -15.03 4.79 7.87
C LYS A 36 -14.28 5.73 8.79
N TRP A 37 -14.53 5.68 10.11
CA TRP A 37 -13.71 6.41 11.08
C TRP A 37 -12.23 5.99 11.01
N TYR A 38 -11.98 4.69 11.00
CA TYR A 38 -10.63 4.16 10.87
C TYR A 38 -9.97 4.64 9.57
N VAL A 39 -10.66 4.56 8.43
CA VAL A 39 -10.13 5.04 7.15
C VAL A 39 -9.83 6.53 7.21
N ALA A 40 -10.75 7.36 7.70
CA ALA A 40 -10.58 8.81 7.76
C ALA A 40 -9.38 9.22 8.63
N PHE A 41 -9.28 8.69 9.85
CA PHE A 41 -8.19 9.05 10.77
C PHE A 41 -6.84 8.49 10.33
N SER A 42 -6.81 7.29 9.74
CA SER A 42 -5.56 6.67 9.26
C SER A 42 -4.95 7.34 8.03
N ARG A 43 -5.59 8.37 7.46
CA ARG A 43 -4.97 9.16 6.36
C ARG A 43 -3.90 10.12 6.90
N ALA A 44 -3.96 10.51 8.17
CA ALA A 44 -2.98 11.40 8.78
C ALA A 44 -1.69 10.62 9.07
N ARG A 45 -0.54 11.14 8.63
CA ARG A 45 0.77 10.54 8.93
C ARG A 45 1.24 10.75 10.38
N SER A 46 0.67 11.74 11.07
CA SER A 46 1.00 12.06 12.45
C SER A 46 -0.20 12.67 13.16
N LEU A 47 -0.22 12.57 14.48
CA LEU A 47 -1.27 13.18 15.30
C LEU A 47 -1.32 14.71 15.15
N ASN A 48 -0.15 15.36 15.05
CA ASN A 48 -0.05 16.81 14.83
C ASN A 48 -0.59 17.26 13.45
N GLY A 49 -0.72 16.32 12.51
CA GLY A 49 -1.32 16.54 11.21
C GLY A 49 -2.84 16.32 11.17
N LEU A 50 -3.46 15.86 12.27
CA LEU A 50 -4.89 15.55 12.33
C LEU A 50 -5.66 16.68 13.02
N TYR A 51 -6.61 17.28 12.32
CA TYR A 51 -7.51 18.30 12.85
C TYR A 51 -8.94 17.81 12.78
N ILE A 52 -9.70 17.97 13.86
CA ILE A 52 -11.10 17.56 13.94
C ILE A 52 -11.96 18.79 14.19
N LEU A 53 -12.91 19.07 13.30
CA LEU A 53 -13.85 20.18 13.45
C LEU A 53 -15.14 19.68 14.10
N GLY A 54 -15.48 20.23 15.26
CA GLY A 54 -16.67 19.84 16.03
C GLY A 54 -16.37 18.87 17.17
N ALA A 55 -17.42 18.31 17.77
CA ALA A 55 -17.31 17.41 18.92
C ALA A 55 -17.29 15.94 18.46
N PHE A 56 -16.09 15.36 18.39
CA PHE A 56 -15.94 13.94 18.10
C PHE A 56 -16.45 13.08 19.25
N LYS A 57 -17.26 12.07 18.89
CA LYS A 57 -17.64 10.99 19.80
C LYS A 57 -17.10 9.68 19.22
N PRO A 58 -16.25 8.96 19.96
CA PRO A 58 -15.71 7.70 19.46
C PRO A 58 -16.82 6.69 19.23
N PRO A 59 -16.71 5.82 18.20
CA PRO A 59 -17.62 4.70 18.03
C PRO A 59 -17.51 3.74 19.21
N ASN A 60 -18.55 2.94 19.44
CA ASN A 60 -18.55 1.90 20.47
C ASN A 60 -17.35 0.96 20.30
N GLU A 61 -16.88 0.44 21.44
CA GLU A 61 -15.81 -0.54 21.48
C GLU A 61 -16.16 -1.79 20.66
N ILE A 62 -15.10 -2.43 20.14
CA ILE A 62 -15.23 -3.68 19.41
C ILE A 62 -15.60 -4.75 20.42
N LYS A 63 -16.70 -5.46 20.18
CA LYS A 63 -17.08 -6.56 21.07
C LYS A 63 -16.06 -7.70 20.98
N PRO A 64 -15.85 -8.49 22.05
CA PRO A 64 -14.96 -9.64 22.01
C PRO A 64 -15.31 -10.68 20.93
N ASP A 65 -16.60 -10.81 20.59
CA ASP A 65 -17.17 -11.71 19.58
C ASP A 65 -17.25 -11.08 18.17
N ASP A 66 -16.66 -9.90 17.95
CA ASP A 66 -16.64 -9.25 16.64
C ASP A 66 -15.82 -10.09 15.63
N ASN A 67 -16.40 -10.30 14.45
CA ASN A 67 -15.79 -11.08 13.37
C ASN A 67 -14.37 -10.61 13.00
N VAL A 68 -14.07 -9.31 13.14
CA VAL A 68 -12.73 -8.77 12.89
C VAL A 68 -11.74 -9.29 13.93
N ASN A 69 -12.12 -9.33 15.21
CA ASN A 69 -11.25 -9.86 16.26
C ASN A 69 -11.02 -11.36 16.09
N ALA A 70 -12.08 -12.12 15.77
CA ALA A 70 -11.98 -13.54 15.49
C ALA A 70 -11.03 -13.82 14.32
N GLU A 71 -11.18 -13.09 13.22
CA GLU A 71 -10.32 -13.25 12.04
C GLU A 71 -8.88 -12.80 12.30
N MET A 72 -8.66 -11.69 12.99
CA MET A 72 -7.32 -11.23 13.36
C MET A 72 -6.61 -12.23 14.27
N ASN A 73 -7.31 -12.86 15.20
CA ASN A 73 -6.77 -13.92 16.04
C ASN A 73 -6.47 -15.19 15.24
N ARG A 74 -7.38 -15.59 14.32
CA ARG A 74 -7.15 -16.70 13.39
C ARG A 74 -5.89 -16.47 12.54
N LEU A 75 -5.70 -15.27 11.99
CA LEU A 75 -4.54 -14.92 11.17
C LEU A 75 -3.23 -14.89 11.98
N ARG A 76 -3.27 -14.51 13.27
CA ARG A 76 -2.10 -14.58 14.15
C ARG A 76 -1.67 -16.02 14.45
N GLN A 77 -2.63 -16.93 14.57
CA GLN A 77 -2.38 -18.36 14.85
C GLN A 77 -2.06 -19.17 13.59
N ASN A 78 -2.69 -18.81 12.47
CA ASN A 78 -2.52 -19.45 11.17
C ASN A 78 -2.26 -18.37 10.12
N PRO A 79 -1.02 -17.85 10.05
CA PRO A 79 -0.67 -16.81 9.10
C PRO A 79 -0.83 -17.33 7.68
N LEU A 80 -1.45 -16.51 6.83
CA LEU A 80 -1.38 -16.73 5.40
C LEU A 80 0.07 -16.45 4.97
N VAL A 81 0.86 -17.51 4.88
CA VAL A 81 2.22 -17.43 4.35
C VAL A 81 2.12 -17.53 2.84
N PRO A 82 2.32 -16.43 2.09
CA PRO A 82 2.38 -16.52 0.65
C PRO A 82 3.51 -17.48 0.23
N LYS A 83 3.14 -18.61 -0.35
CA LYS A 83 4.11 -19.60 -0.87
C LYS A 83 4.50 -19.22 -2.29
N TYR A 84 5.35 -18.21 -2.41
CA TYR A 84 5.97 -17.80 -3.68
C TYR A 84 7.38 -18.36 -3.85
N GLN A 85 7.71 -19.47 -3.19
CA GLN A 85 9.06 -20.07 -3.25
C GLN A 85 9.48 -20.40 -4.70
N PHE A 86 8.52 -20.82 -5.53
CA PHE A 86 8.75 -21.09 -6.95
C PHE A 86 9.15 -19.85 -7.75
N LEU A 87 8.88 -18.64 -7.25
CA LEU A 87 9.34 -17.40 -7.87
C LEU A 87 10.79 -17.06 -7.52
N ARG A 88 11.37 -17.70 -6.49
CA ARG A 88 12.72 -17.44 -5.98
C ARG A 88 13.71 -18.54 -6.33
N VAL A 89 13.20 -19.74 -6.62
CA VAL A 89 13.95 -20.92 -7.03
C VAL A 89 13.33 -21.41 -8.33
N VAL A 90 13.85 -20.87 -9.43
CA VAL A 90 13.36 -21.20 -10.76
C VAL A 90 13.89 -22.59 -11.15
N PRO A 91 13.02 -23.54 -11.55
CA PRO A 91 13.46 -24.83 -12.08
C PRO A 91 14.33 -24.65 -13.34
N GLU A 92 15.33 -25.51 -13.53
CA GLU A 92 16.29 -25.42 -14.65
C GLU A 92 15.63 -25.42 -16.04
N ASN A 93 14.44 -26.01 -16.17
CA ASN A 93 13.69 -26.10 -17.42
C ASN A 93 12.64 -25.00 -17.62
N VAL A 94 12.68 -23.93 -16.82
CA VAL A 94 11.71 -22.83 -16.84
C VAL A 94 12.42 -21.51 -17.05
N ILE A 95 11.93 -20.71 -17.99
CA ILE A 95 12.33 -19.31 -18.13
C ILE A 95 11.37 -18.47 -17.29
N GLN A 96 11.92 -17.76 -16.31
CA GLN A 96 11.18 -16.80 -15.49
C GLN A 96 11.36 -15.39 -16.04
N ILE A 97 10.24 -14.72 -16.33
CA ILE A 97 10.19 -13.33 -16.75
C ILE A 97 9.41 -12.54 -15.70
N VAL A 98 10.01 -11.48 -15.16
CA VAL A 98 9.34 -10.55 -14.25
C VAL A 98 8.95 -9.31 -15.04
N SER A 99 7.67 -8.96 -14.98
CA SER A 99 7.12 -7.75 -15.59
C SER A 99 6.48 -6.89 -14.52
N HIS A 100 7.09 -5.73 -14.25
CA HIS A 100 6.74 -4.91 -13.11
C HIS A 100 6.57 -3.43 -13.47
N ASN A 101 5.34 -2.93 -13.30
CA ASN A 101 5.07 -1.51 -13.35
C ASN A 101 5.71 -0.84 -12.15
N THR A 102 6.74 -0.03 -12.40
CA THR A 102 7.47 0.69 -11.38
C THR A 102 7.16 2.18 -11.54
N GLN A 103 6.89 2.87 -10.44
CA GLN A 103 6.78 4.33 -10.45
C GLN A 103 7.97 4.89 -9.66
N SER A 104 8.82 5.64 -10.34
CA SER A 104 10.13 6.09 -9.85
C SER A 104 11.11 4.94 -9.50
N ILE A 105 11.59 4.18 -10.49
CA ILE A 105 12.63 3.13 -10.35
C ILE A 105 13.76 3.60 -9.43
N ARG A 106 14.27 4.82 -9.62
CA ARG A 106 15.34 5.39 -8.79
C ARG A 106 15.11 5.28 -7.28
N LYS A 107 13.86 5.48 -6.84
CA LYS A 107 13.49 5.42 -5.43
C LYS A 107 13.41 3.97 -4.91
N HIS A 108 13.16 3.03 -5.81
CA HIS A 108 12.85 1.64 -5.50
C HIS A 108 13.93 0.65 -5.94
N ILE A 109 15.01 1.13 -6.58
CA ILE A 109 16.06 0.29 -7.14
C ILE A 109 16.71 -0.61 -6.08
N THR A 110 16.92 -0.10 -4.86
CA THR A 110 17.45 -0.89 -3.75
C THR A 110 16.51 -2.05 -3.39
N THR A 111 15.20 -1.82 -3.43
CA THR A 111 14.21 -2.86 -3.18
C THR A 111 14.23 -3.91 -4.29
N ILE A 112 14.26 -3.48 -5.56
CA ILE A 112 14.33 -4.36 -6.73
C ILE A 112 15.57 -5.26 -6.67
N VAL A 113 16.73 -4.67 -6.41
CA VAL A 113 18.01 -5.40 -6.32
C VAL A 113 18.03 -6.37 -5.13
N SER A 114 17.37 -6.03 -4.01
CA SER A 114 17.32 -6.90 -2.83
C SER A 114 16.30 -8.03 -2.92
N ASP A 115 15.38 -7.99 -3.89
CA ASP A 115 14.30 -8.96 -3.99
C ASP A 115 14.74 -10.17 -4.82
N GLN A 116 14.78 -11.33 -4.15
CA GLN A 116 15.22 -12.58 -4.73
C GLN A 116 14.45 -12.99 -5.98
N VAL A 117 13.18 -12.57 -6.13
CA VAL A 117 12.38 -12.89 -7.33
C VAL A 117 12.97 -12.22 -8.57
N PHE A 118 13.46 -10.98 -8.43
CA PHE A 118 14.10 -10.27 -9.52
C PHE A 118 15.46 -10.89 -9.82
N SER A 119 16.27 -11.14 -8.78
CA SER A 119 17.61 -11.70 -8.97
C SER A 119 17.60 -13.14 -9.51
N SER A 120 16.56 -13.95 -9.23
CA SER A 120 16.45 -15.31 -9.76
C SER A 120 15.81 -15.38 -11.16
N SER A 121 15.30 -14.25 -11.67
CA SER A 121 14.65 -14.21 -12.98
C SER A 121 15.65 -14.22 -14.11
N HIS A 122 15.22 -14.68 -15.29
CA HIS A 122 16.05 -14.64 -16.49
C HIS A 122 15.92 -13.30 -17.23
N ILE A 123 14.73 -12.69 -17.15
CA ILE A 123 14.42 -11.41 -17.78
C ILE A 123 13.64 -10.56 -16.80
N VAL A 124 14.07 -9.32 -16.61
CA VAL A 124 13.34 -8.31 -15.83
C VAL A 124 12.93 -7.17 -16.76
N THR A 125 11.63 -6.90 -16.83
CA THR A 125 11.06 -5.76 -17.54
C THR A 125 10.43 -4.80 -16.54
N LEU A 126 11.03 -3.63 -16.37
CA LEU A 126 10.54 -2.57 -15.50
C LEU A 126 9.81 -1.53 -16.37
N GLN A 127 8.49 -1.44 -16.26
CA GLN A 127 7.74 -0.39 -16.95
C GLN A 127 7.71 0.87 -16.08
N GLU A 128 8.45 1.91 -16.47
CA GLU A 128 8.49 3.18 -15.74
C GLU A 128 7.82 4.29 -16.55
N SER A 129 6.76 4.88 -16.00
CA SER A 129 6.02 5.94 -16.69
C SER A 129 6.75 7.30 -16.68
N TRP A 130 7.71 7.49 -15.76
CA TRP A 130 8.41 8.76 -15.55
C TRP A 130 9.91 8.63 -15.81
N ALA A 131 10.31 7.67 -16.66
CA ALA A 131 11.70 7.44 -16.99
C ALA A 131 12.24 8.65 -17.76
N ILE A 132 13.48 9.03 -17.45
CA ILE A 132 14.22 10.06 -18.17
C ILE A 132 15.33 9.35 -18.96
N ASP A 133 15.51 9.72 -20.23
CA ASP A 133 16.39 9.02 -21.18
C ASP A 133 17.85 8.86 -20.73
N ASN A 134 18.33 9.68 -19.80
CA ASN A 134 19.73 9.71 -19.37
C ASN A 134 20.02 9.02 -18.02
N GLU A 135 19.09 8.25 -17.45
CA GLU A 135 19.33 7.52 -16.19
C GLU A 135 19.71 6.05 -16.42
N SER A 136 20.92 5.66 -16.08
CA SER A 136 21.33 4.25 -16.05
C SER A 136 20.96 3.59 -14.72
N TYR A 137 20.39 2.39 -14.75
CA TYR A 137 20.09 1.62 -13.53
C TYR A 137 21.01 0.41 -13.47
N ASN A 138 21.82 0.32 -12.42
CA ASN A 138 22.67 -0.84 -12.21
C ASN A 138 21.88 -1.91 -11.43
N ILE A 139 21.51 -2.99 -12.11
CA ILE A 139 20.94 -4.18 -11.50
C ILE A 139 22.00 -5.29 -11.61
N PRO A 140 22.54 -5.79 -10.48
CA PRO A 140 23.53 -6.86 -10.50
C PRO A 140 23.04 -8.07 -11.28
N ASP A 141 23.96 -8.71 -12.01
CA ASP A 141 23.72 -9.93 -12.80
C ASP A 141 22.77 -9.77 -14.00
N PHE A 142 22.35 -8.54 -14.33
CA PHE A 142 21.59 -8.22 -15.54
C PHE A 142 22.34 -7.24 -16.44
N GLU A 143 22.11 -7.39 -17.75
CA GLU A 143 22.54 -6.44 -18.78
C GLU A 143 21.30 -5.74 -19.36
N GLU A 144 21.41 -4.42 -19.59
CA GLU A 144 20.34 -3.65 -20.23
C GLU A 144 20.28 -3.95 -21.73
N ILE A 145 19.24 -4.66 -22.17
CA ILE A 145 19.09 -5.09 -23.58
C ILE A 145 18.28 -4.08 -24.41
N SER A 146 17.34 -3.36 -23.81
CA SER A 146 16.47 -2.43 -24.52
C SER A 146 15.81 -1.41 -23.59
N ARG A 147 15.62 -0.18 -24.12
CA ARG A 147 14.89 0.92 -23.49
C ARG A 147 14.15 1.71 -24.58
N ASN A 148 12.87 2.00 -24.33
CA ASN A 148 12.00 2.81 -25.19
C ASN A 148 11.84 4.21 -24.63
#